data_AF-A0A7V9UKM5-F1
#
_entry.id   AF-A0A7V9UKM5-F1
#
_cell.length_a   1.000
_cell.length_b   1.000
_cell.length_c   1.000
_cell.angle_alpha   90.00
_cell.angle_beta   90.00
_cell.angle_gamma   90.00
#
_symmetry.space_group_name_H-M   'P 1'
#
loop_
_entity.id
_entity.type
_entity.pdbx_description
1 polymer ?
#
loop_
_entity_poly.entity_id
_entity_poly.type
_entity_poly.pdbx_seq_one_letter_code
_entity_poly.pdbx_strand_id
1 'polypeptide(L)' 'MSEYVACPQCTQPDPEKIKFTWWGGVIGPRMLKHVKCRSCAMTYNGKTGQSNTTNIVIYSVVVFIIFLGIGIFIFSLR' A
#
# COMPACT_ATOMS: atom_id res chain seq x y z
N MET A 1 0.46 20.89 9.20
CA MET A 1 1.57 19.98 8.81
C MET A 1 0.92 18.65 8.44
N SER A 2 1.24 18.04 7.30
CA SER A 2 0.70 16.71 6.96
C SER A 2 1.15 15.69 8.02
N GLU A 3 0.36 14.62 8.26
CA GLU A 3 0.73 13.53 9.18
C GLU A 3 1.88 12.65 8.62
N TYR A 4 2.38 12.99 7.43
CA TYR A 4 3.31 12.21 6.64
C TYR A 4 4.63 12.94 6.50
N VAL A 5 5.71 12.17 6.29
CA VAL A 5 7.01 12.75 5.98
C VAL A 5 7.01 13.39 4.59
N ALA A 6 7.84 14.42 4.44
CA ALA A 6 8.05 15.10 3.17
C ALA A 6 8.50 14.12 2.07
N CYS A 7 8.21 14.46 0.82
CA CYS A 7 8.56 13.61 -0.31
C CYS A 7 10.08 13.42 -0.39
N PRO A 8 10.58 12.16 -0.43
CA PRO A 8 12.03 11.91 -0.47
C PRO A 8 12.69 12.35 -1.79
N GLN A 9 11.91 12.50 -2.87
CA GLN A 9 12.42 12.89 -4.19
C GLN A 9 12.45 14.40 -4.41
N CYS A 10 11.48 15.16 -3.88
CA CYS A 10 11.35 16.60 -4.15
C CYS A 10 11.11 17.47 -2.91
N THR A 11 11.23 16.89 -1.71
CA THR A 11 11.16 17.54 -0.38
C THR A 11 9.87 18.31 -0.05
N GLN A 12 8.85 18.22 -0.91
CA GLN A 12 7.55 18.86 -0.68
C GLN A 12 6.81 18.25 0.53
N PRO A 13 6.22 19.06 1.43
CA PRO A 13 5.73 18.62 2.74
C PRO A 13 4.28 18.13 2.76
N ASP A 14 3.56 18.16 1.63
CA ASP A 14 2.13 17.81 1.56
C ASP A 14 1.84 16.65 0.59
N PRO A 15 2.21 15.40 0.94
CA PRO A 15 1.77 14.25 0.19
C PRO A 15 0.29 13.92 0.44
N GLU A 16 -0.36 13.44 -0.61
CA GLU A 16 -1.75 13.00 -0.60
C GLU A 16 -1.89 11.53 -0.22
N LYS A 17 -2.83 11.22 0.66
CA LYS A 17 -3.17 9.85 1.01
C LYS A 17 -3.84 9.13 -0.17
N ILE A 18 -3.30 7.97 -0.57
CA ILE A 18 -3.95 7.13 -1.57
C ILE A 18 -5.09 6.35 -0.91
N LYS A 19 -6.31 6.52 -1.42
CA LYS A 19 -7.51 5.85 -0.89
C LYS A 19 -7.74 4.47 -1.48
N PHE A 20 -7.24 4.22 -2.69
CA PHE A 20 -7.44 2.96 -3.41
C PHE A 20 -6.22 2.63 -4.28
N THR A 21 -5.85 1.35 -4.35
CA THR A 21 -4.90 0.83 -5.35
C THR A 21 -5.47 -0.43 -6.00
N TRP A 22 -5.08 -0.71 -7.24
CA TRP A 22 -5.52 -1.91 -7.93
C TRP A 22 -4.98 -3.21 -7.28
N TRP A 23 -3.78 -3.14 -6.67
CA TRP A 23 -3.14 -4.30 -6.03
C TRP A 23 -3.62 -4.55 -4.60
N GLY A 24 -4.25 -3.57 -3.93
CA GLY A 24 -4.60 -3.66 -2.51
C GLY A 24 -5.98 -3.10 -2.14
N GLY A 25 -6.78 -2.73 -3.12
CA GLY A 25 -8.09 -2.11 -2.91
C GLY A 25 -8.02 -0.90 -1.97
N VAL A 26 -8.97 -0.81 -1.05
CA VAL A 26 -9.01 0.20 0.02
C VAL A 26 -8.12 -0.14 1.22
N ILE A 27 -7.76 -1.42 1.40
CA ILE A 27 -7.07 -1.91 2.59
C ILE A 27 -5.56 -1.72 2.45
N GLY A 28 -4.97 -2.23 1.36
CA GLY A 28 -3.54 -2.20 1.08
C GLY A 28 -2.89 -0.83 1.28
N PRO A 29 -3.35 0.26 0.62
CA PRO A 29 -2.73 1.56 0.78
C PRO A 29 -2.85 2.12 2.21
N ARG A 30 -3.92 1.78 2.93
CA ARG A 30 -4.12 2.21 4.32
C ARG A 30 -3.19 1.47 5.28
N MET A 31 -3.01 0.16 5.10
CA MET A 31 -2.11 -0.69 5.88
C MET A 31 -0.65 -0.29 5.67
N LEU A 32 -0.26 -0.05 4.42
CA LEU A 32 1.11 0.27 4.04
C LEU A 32 1.45 1.75 4.12
N LYS A 33 0.54 2.59 4.66
CA LYS A 33 0.69 4.06 4.72
C LYS A 33 1.11 4.64 3.37
N HIS A 34 0.51 4.14 2.29
CA HIS A 34 0.88 4.49 0.93
C HIS A 34 0.31 5.87 0.56
N VAL A 35 1.21 6.80 0.24
CA VAL A 35 0.88 8.19 -0.12
C VAL A 35 1.51 8.54 -1.47
N LYS A 36 1.01 9.61 -2.09
CA LYS A 36 1.51 10.16 -3.35
C LYS A 36 1.89 11.62 -3.17
N CYS A 37 3.09 12.01 -3.58
CA CYS A 37 3.46 13.42 -3.62
C CYS A 37 2.59 14.17 -4.65
N ARG A 38 1.97 15.29 -4.24
CA ARG A 38 1.18 16.14 -5.15
C ARG A 38 2.04 16.82 -6.24
N SER A 39 3.32 17.04 -5.97
CA SER A 39 4.21 17.79 -6.86
C SER A 39 4.93 16.91 -7.90
N CYS A 40 5.53 15.79 -7.48
CA CYS A 40 6.29 14.91 -8.40
C CYS A 40 5.63 13.55 -8.67
N ALA A 41 4.44 13.31 -8.13
CA ALA A 41 3.69 12.06 -8.28
C ALA A 41 4.36 10.79 -7.71
N MET A 42 5.53 10.89 -7.07
CA MET A 42 6.19 9.76 -6.43
C MET A 42 5.29 9.17 -5.34
N THR A 43 5.16 7.85 -5.34
CA THR A 43 4.47 7.11 -4.28
C THR A 43 5.46 6.49 -3.30
N TYR A 44 5.16 6.58 -2.01
CA TYR A 44 6.06 6.10 -0.96
C TYR A 44 5.30 5.79 0.32
N ASN A 45 6.01 5.33 1.35
CA ASN A 45 5.48 5.15 2.69
C ASN A 45 5.44 6.49 3.41
N GLY A 46 4.25 7.03 3.66
CA GLY A 46 4.06 8.33 4.30
C GLY A 46 4.60 8.40 5.73
N LYS A 47 4.84 7.27 6.41
CA LYS A 47 5.44 7.26 7.76
C LYS A 47 6.97 7.31 7.72
N THR A 48 7.61 6.67 6.74
CA THR A 48 9.07 6.45 6.74
C THR A 48 9.81 7.12 5.58
N GLY A 49 9.12 7.55 4.54
CA GLY A 49 9.72 8.08 3.31
C GLY A 49 10.25 6.99 2.37
N GLN A 50 10.24 5.73 2.78
CA GLN A 50 10.80 4.62 2.02
C GLN A 50 9.83 4.11 0.94
N SER A 51 10.38 3.38 -0.04
CA SER A 51 9.55 2.65 -1.01
C SER A 51 8.68 1.60 -0.31
N ASN A 52 7.45 1.44 -0.78
CA ASN A 52 6.53 0.40 -0.32
C ASN A 52 6.60 -0.89 -1.16
N THR A 53 7.47 -0.98 -2.18
CA THR A 53 7.49 -2.12 -3.11
C THR A 53 7.61 -3.47 -2.40
N THR A 54 8.59 -3.63 -1.51
CA THR A 54 8.78 -4.89 -0.76
C THR A 54 7.55 -5.23 0.08
N ASN A 55 6.97 -4.24 0.76
CA ASN A 55 5.78 -4.44 1.59
C ASN A 55 4.54 -4.77 0.75
N ILE A 56 4.42 -4.21 -0.46
CA ILE A 56 3.35 -4.53 -1.41
C ILE A 56 3.48 -5.98 -1.86
N VAL A 57 4.69 -6.44 -2.19
CA VAL A 57 4.92 -7.84 -2.58
C VAL A 57 4.53 -8.80 -1.46
N ILE A 58 4.99 -8.53 -0.22
CA ILE A 58 4.63 -9.34 0.94
C ILE A 58 3.12 -9.34 1.17
N TYR A 59 2.48 -8.17 1.13
CA TYR A 59 1.03 -8.03 1.24
C TYR A 59 0.29 -8.89 0.20
N SER A 60 0.68 -8.80 -1.07
CA SER A 60 0.05 -9.54 -2.16
C SER A 60 0.20 -11.06 -2.00
N VAL A 61 1.37 -11.53 -1.58
CA VAL A 61 1.61 -12.97 -1.34
C VAL A 61 0.74 -13.47 -0.19
N VAL A 62 0.66 -12.74 0.93
CA VAL A 62 -0.17 -13.13 2.07
C VAL A 62 -1.66 -13.18 1.68
N VAL A 63 -2.14 -12.14 1.00
CA VAL A 63 -3.53 -12.08 0.52
C VAL A 63 -3.82 -13.26 -0.42
N PHE A 64 -2.91 -13.57 -1.35
CA PHE A 64 -3.05 -14.70 -2.26
C PHE A 64 -3.16 -16.04 -1.51
N ILE A 65 -2.28 -16.31 -0.54
CA ILE A 65 -2.31 -17.55 0.26
C ILE A 65 -3.63 -17.68 1.03
N ILE A 66 -4.13 -16.59 1.61
CA ILE A 66 -5.40 -16.59 2.34
C ILE A 66 -6.56 -16.94 1.40
N PHE A 67 -6.67 -16.27 0.25
CA PHE A 67 -7.73 -16.57 -0.72
C PHE A 67 -7.64 -17.97 -1.30
N LEU A 68 -6.43 -18.46 -1.56
CA LEU A 68 -6.19 -19.82 -2.03
C LEU A 68 -6.63 -20.85 -0.97
N GLY A 69 -6.24 -20.64 0.29
CA GLY A 69 -6.63 -21.51 1.40
C GLY A 69 -8.14 -21.54 1.63
N ILE A 70 -8.80 -20.38 1.60
CA ILE A 70 -10.27 -20.29 1.68
C ILE A 70 -10.92 -21.01 0.50
N GLY A 71 -10.41 -20.82 -0.72
CA GLY A 71 -10.91 -21.50 -1.91
C GLY A 71 -10.80 -23.01 -1.83
N ILE A 72 -9.64 -23.54 -1.41
CA ILE A 72 -9.42 -24.98 -1.19
C ILE A 72 -10.37 -25.52 -0.12
N PHE A 73 -10.51 -24.80 0.99
CA PHE A 73 -11.40 -25.20 2.08
C PHE A 73 -12.86 -25.29 1.62
N ILE A 74 -13.37 -24.24 0.96
CA ILE A 74 -14.75 -24.25 0.41
C ILE A 74 -14.92 -25.37 -0.62
N PHE A 75 -13.92 -25.60 -1.48
CA PHE A 75 -13.97 -26.69 -2.45
C PHE A 75 -14.03 -28.07 -1.77
N SER A 76 -13.28 -28.27 -0.69
CA SER A 76 -13.30 -29.54 0.07
C SER A 76 -14.59 -29.81 0.84
N LEU A 77 -15.43 -28.78 1.06
CA LEU A 77 -16.74 -28.92 1.69
C LEU A 77 -17.87 -29.27 0.71
N ARG A 78 -17.59 -29.25 -0.60
CA ARG A 78 -18.56 -29.53 -1.65
C ARG A 78 -18.48 -30.98 -2.11
#